data_AF-A0A3D9FEI8-F1
#
_entry.id   AF-A0A3D9FEI8-F1
#
_cell.length_a   1.000
_cell.length_b   1.000
_cell.length_c   1.000
_cell.angle_alpha   90.00
_cell.angle_beta   90.00
_cell.angle_gamma   90.00
#
_symmetry.space_group_name_H-M   'P 1'
#
loop_
_entity.id
_entity.type
_entity.pdbx_description
1 polymer ?
#
loop_
_entity_poly.entity_id
_entity_poly.type
_entity_poly.pdbx_seq_one_letter_code
_entity_poly.pdbx_strand_id
1 'polypeptide(L)'
;MSVFQETKILLLDTVGLSRDALHIYVGLIVFFGTALTFRLPLSDIRPWCAVLLAAILGEVWDIYDTEVIGATQVYAGNWHDIWNTLFWPTVIMLLARFTRTEMR
;
A
#
# COMPACT_ATOMS: atom_id res chain seq x y z
N MET A 1 29.18 4.00 -16.68
CA MET A 1 27.78 3.76 -16.29
C MET A 1 27.10 3.13 -17.49
N SER A 2 26.45 1.97 -17.36
CA SER A 2 25.88 1.29 -18.53
C SER A 2 24.57 1.95 -18.94
N VAL A 3 24.29 2.00 -20.26
CA VAL A 3 23.02 2.51 -20.83
C VAL A 3 21.80 1.81 -20.21
N PHE A 4 21.98 0.58 -19.73
CA PHE A 4 20.96 -0.19 -19.02
C PHE A 4 20.61 0.41 -17.65
N GLN A 5 21.60 0.91 -16.90
CA GLN A 5 21.37 1.58 -15.62
C GLN A 5 20.69 2.95 -15.81
N GLU A 6 21.10 3.72 -16.81
CA GLU A 6 20.45 4.99 -17.15
C GLU A 6 19.01 4.79 -17.57
N THR A 7 18.72 3.77 -18.38
CA THR A 7 17.33 3.47 -18.80
C THR A 7 16.49 2.99 -17.60
N LYS A 8 17.08 2.24 -16.66
CA LYS A 8 16.40 1.82 -15.42
C LYS A 8 16.09 3.01 -14.51
N ILE A 9 17.03 3.94 -14.33
CA ILE A 9 16.83 5.16 -13.54
C ILE A 9 15.80 6.08 -14.23
N LEU A 10 15.89 6.22 -15.55
CA LEU A 10 14.94 7.01 -16.33
C LEU A 10 13.54 6.40 -16.28
N LEU A 11 13.39 5.07 -16.34
CA LEU A 11 12.08 4.41 -16.16
C LEU A 11 11.54 4.55 -14.73
N LEU A 12 12.41 4.49 -13.71
CA LEU A 12 12.03 4.79 -12.32
C LEU A 12 11.55 6.25 -12.16
N ASP A 13 12.16 7.19 -12.88
CA ASP A 13 11.85 8.63 -12.83
C ASP A 13 10.65 9.03 -13.73
N THR A 14 10.46 8.33 -14.85
CA THR A 14 9.42 8.67 -15.86
C THR A 14 8.11 7.91 -15.71
N VAL A 15 8.10 6.74 -15.05
CA VAL A 15 6.85 6.07 -14.69
C VAL A 15 6.11 6.83 -13.58
N GLY A 16 6.80 7.71 -12.84
CA GLY A 16 6.18 8.84 -12.11
C GLY A 16 5.08 8.48 -11.10
N LEU A 17 4.89 7.20 -10.82
CA LEU A 17 4.14 6.76 -9.67
C LEU A 17 5.14 6.93 -8.53
N SER A 18 5.02 8.06 -7.82
CA SER A 18 5.75 8.25 -6.58
C SER A 18 5.61 6.95 -5.78
N ARG A 19 6.70 6.49 -5.15
CA ARG A 19 6.70 5.30 -4.30
C ARG A 19 5.46 5.28 -3.40
N ASP A 20 5.08 6.46 -2.90
CA ASP A 20 3.85 6.74 -2.14
C ASP A 20 2.55 6.37 -2.86
N ALA A 21 2.40 6.75 -4.14
CA ALA A 21 1.20 6.47 -4.91
C ALA A 21 1.03 4.97 -5.17
N LEU A 22 2.11 4.22 -5.41
CA LEU A 22 2.05 2.77 -5.56
C LEU A 22 1.46 2.11 -4.32
N HIS A 23 1.95 2.48 -3.13
CA HIS A 23 1.48 1.97 -1.85
C HIS A 23 -0.01 2.26 -1.63
N ILE A 24 -0.47 3.47 -1.99
CA ILE A 24 -1.90 3.83 -1.92
C ILE A 24 -2.74 2.93 -2.83
N TYR A 25 -2.35 2.74 -4.10
CA TYR A 25 -3.11 1.93 -5.05
C TYR A 25 -3.12 0.45 -4.64
N VAL A 26 -2.00 -0.10 -4.21
CA VAL A 26 -1.91 -1.49 -3.72
C VAL A 26 -2.83 -1.66 -2.49
N GLY A 27 -2.78 -0.75 -1.53
CA GLY A 27 -3.64 -0.78 -0.35
C GLY A 27 -5.13 -0.77 -0.71
N LEU A 28 -5.54 0.07 -1.66
CA LEU A 28 -6.92 0.12 -2.15
C LEU A 28 -7.34 -1.14 -2.90
N ILE A 29 -6.47 -1.68 -3.77
CA ILE A 29 -6.74 -2.91 -4.52
C ILE A 29 -6.93 -4.08 -3.56
N VAL A 30 -6.07 -4.22 -2.54
CA VAL A 30 -6.20 -5.26 -1.53
C VAL A 30 -7.48 -5.09 -0.72
N PHE A 31 -7.81 -3.85 -0.32
CA PHE A 31 -9.03 -3.54 0.43
C PHE A 31 -10.30 -3.93 -0.34
N PHE A 32 -10.47 -3.39 -1.55
CA PHE A 32 -11.64 -3.67 -2.38
C PHE A 32 -11.66 -5.11 -2.88
N GLY A 33 -10.51 -5.67 -3.24
CA GLY A 33 -10.38 -7.05 -3.68
C GLY A 33 -10.79 -8.05 -2.58
N THR A 34 -10.38 -7.80 -1.34
CA THR A 34 -10.79 -8.62 -0.19
C THR A 34 -12.29 -8.46 0.07
N ALA A 35 -12.80 -7.23 0.10
CA ALA A 35 -14.23 -6.98 0.31
C ALA A 35 -15.08 -7.64 -0.78
N LEU A 36 -14.67 -7.58 -2.05
CA LEU A 36 -15.38 -8.15 -3.18
C LEU A 36 -15.34 -9.69 -3.16
N THR A 37 -14.16 -10.27 -2.93
CA THR A 37 -13.94 -11.73 -2.93
C THR A 37 -14.74 -12.41 -1.82
N PHE A 38 -14.74 -11.82 -0.62
CA PHE A 38 -15.45 -12.36 0.53
C PHE A 38 -16.87 -11.80 0.69
N ARG A 39 -17.31 -10.92 -0.23
CA ARG A 39 -18.59 -10.19 -0.19
C ARG A 39 -18.85 -9.52 1.16
N LEU A 40 -17.81 -8.95 1.74
CA LEU A 40 -17.86 -8.28 3.04
C LEU A 40 -18.27 -6.83 2.85
N PRO A 41 -19.05 -6.26 3.79
CA PRO A 41 -19.30 -4.83 3.78
C PRO A 41 -17.99 -4.06 4.01
N LEU A 42 -17.85 -2.89 3.39
CA LEU A 42 -16.65 -2.04 3.57
C LEU A 42 -16.49 -1.51 5.00
N SER A 43 -17.53 -1.63 5.83
CA SER A 43 -17.49 -1.34 7.27
C SER A 43 -16.90 -2.47 8.12
N ASP A 44 -16.66 -3.65 7.53
CA ASP A 44 -16.03 -4.78 8.22
C ASP A 44 -14.54 -4.50 8.44
N ILE A 45 -14.00 -4.98 9.55
CA ILE A 45 -12.58 -4.85 9.88
C ILE A 45 -11.71 -5.86 9.11
N ARG A 46 -12.27 -6.94 8.58
CA ARG A 46 -11.49 -7.99 7.87
C ARG A 46 -10.77 -7.48 6.61
N PRO A 47 -11.42 -6.72 5.69
CA PRO A 47 -10.70 -6.14 4.55
C PRO A 47 -9.59 -5.19 4.99
N TRP A 48 -9.78 -4.46 6.09
CA TRP A 48 -8.75 -3.60 6.67
C TRP A 48 -7.56 -4.41 7.21
N CYS A 49 -7.81 -5.51 7.92
CA CYS A 49 -6.75 -6.41 8.39
C CYS A 49 -5.95 -7.03 7.24
N ALA A 50 -6.60 -7.32 6.11
CA ALA A 50 -5.92 -7.84 4.92
C ALA A 50 -4.96 -6.79 4.32
N VAL A 51 -5.35 -5.51 4.30
CA VAL A 51 -4.44 -4.41 3.90
C VAL A 51 -3.27 -4.30 4.86
N LEU A 52 -3.52 -4.35 6.17
CA LEU A 52 -2.45 -4.29 7.17
C LEU A 52 -1.41 -5.40 6.98
N LEU A 53 -1.88 -6.63 6.75
CA LEU A 53 -0.99 -7.75 6.44
C LEU A 53 -0.21 -7.54 5.14
N ALA A 54 -0.87 -7.04 4.08
CA ALA A 54 -0.20 -6.74 2.82
C ALA A 54 0.85 -5.64 2.96
N ALA A 55 0.58 -4.59 3.73
CA ALA A 55 1.52 -3.50 4.02
C ALA A 55 2.76 -4.03 4.75
N ILE A 56 2.57 -4.84 5.80
CA ILE A 56 3.69 -5.45 6.55
C ILE A 56 4.51 -6.36 5.65
N LEU A 57 3.87 -7.19 4.82
CA LEU A 57 4.58 -8.08 3.89
C LEU A 57 5.36 -7.30 2.83
N GLY A 58 4.80 -6.19 2.32
CA GLY A 58 5.48 -5.29 1.39
C GLY A 58 6.75 -4.69 1.98
N GLU A 59 6.66 -4.17 3.22
CA GLU A 59 7.81 -3.62 3.95
C GLU A 59 8.88 -4.67 4.25
N VAL A 60 8.48 -5.87 4.68
CA VAL A 60 9.43 -6.96 4.92
C VAL A 60 10.16 -7.36 3.63
N TRP A 61 9.45 -7.36 2.50
CA TRP A 61 10.03 -7.64 1.20
C TRP A 61 11.02 -6.53 0.77
N ASP A 62 10.66 -5.27 0.96
CA ASP A 62 11.53 -4.12 0.64
C ASP A 62 12.82 -4.11 1.49
N ILE A 63 12.71 -4.45 2.78
CA ILE A 63 13.87 -4.64 3.66
C ILE A 63 14.74 -5.80 3.15
N TYR A 64 14.14 -6.95 2.81
CA TYR A 64 14.88 -8.11 2.30
C TYR A 64 15.60 -7.81 0.98
N ASP A 65 14.94 -7.13 0.04
CA ASP A 65 15.54 -6.73 -1.23
C ASP A 65 16.70 -5.74 -1.03
N THR A 66 16.53 -4.77 -0.11
CA THR A 66 17.56 -3.80 0.25
C THR A 66 18.80 -4.46 0.89
N GLU A 67 18.61 -5.47 1.76
CA GLU A 67 19.70 -6.28 2.32
C GLU A 67 20.45 -7.09 1.25
N VAL A 68 19.72 -7.68 0.29
CA VAL A 68 20.30 -8.48 -0.80
C VAL A 68 21.14 -7.63 -1.76
N ILE A 69 20.74 -6.37 -1.98
CA ILE A 69 21.45 -5.43 -2.88
C ILE A 69 22.55 -4.66 -2.12
N GLY A 70 22.63 -4.79 -0.79
CA GLY A 70 23.63 -4.12 0.06
C GLY A 70 23.45 -2.60 0.16
N ALA A 71 22.23 -2.12 -0.06
CA ALA A 71 21.89 -0.69 -0.01
C ALA A 71 21.60 -0.23 1.42
N THR A 72 21.71 1.08 1.68
CA THR A 72 21.49 1.64 3.01
C THR A 72 19.99 1.67 3.33
N GLN A 73 19.58 0.95 4.37
CA GLN A 73 18.18 0.92 4.84
C GLN A 73 17.73 2.31 5.30
N VAL A 74 16.69 2.87 4.66
CA VAL A 74 16.08 4.14 5.06
C VAL A 74 14.77 3.87 5.78
N TYR A 75 14.86 3.50 7.07
CA TYR A 75 13.73 3.15 7.92
C TYR A 75 12.64 4.24 8.04
N ALA A 76 12.98 5.51 7.76
CA ALA A 76 12.02 6.61 7.77
C ALA A 76 11.02 6.56 6.59
N GLY A 77 11.43 6.01 5.43
CA GLY A 77 10.53 5.82 4.29
C GLY A 77 9.48 4.74 4.55
N ASN A 78 9.91 3.64 5.18
CA ASN A 78 9.10 2.47 5.51
C ASN A 78 7.91 2.81 6.42
N TRP A 79 8.08 3.76 7.34
CA TRP A 79 6.96 4.24 8.15
C TRP A 79 5.95 5.03 7.31
N HIS A 80 6.43 5.88 6.39
CA HIS A 80 5.58 6.67 5.52
C HIS A 80 4.75 5.79 4.57
N ASP A 81 5.34 4.71 4.06
CA ASP A 81 4.70 3.75 3.17
C ASP A 81 3.57 2.95 3.87
N ILE A 82 3.76 2.55 5.12
CA ILE A 82 2.69 1.95 5.95
C ILE A 82 1.52 2.94 6.13
N TRP A 83 1.81 4.20 6.43
CA TRP A 83 0.78 5.24 6.60
C TRP A 83 0.00 5.47 5.30
N ASN A 84 0.70 5.60 4.17
CA ASN A 84 0.08 5.79 2.86
C ASN A 84 -0.79 4.60 2.45
N THR A 85 -0.35 3.38 2.75
CA THR A 85 -1.11 2.15 2.45
C THR A 85 -2.39 2.04 3.29
N LEU A 86 -2.35 2.46 4.57
CA LEU A 86 -3.46 2.28 5.51
C LEU A 86 -4.43 3.46 5.59
N PHE A 87 -4.00 4.68 5.23
CA PHE A 87 -4.78 5.90 5.42
C PHE A 87 -6.16 5.82 4.73
N TRP A 88 -6.17 5.60 3.42
CA TRP A 88 -7.41 5.57 2.64
C TRP A 88 -8.33 4.39 2.99
N PRO A 89 -7.83 3.15 3.14
CA PRO A 89 -8.65 2.04 3.64
C PRO A 89 -9.29 2.33 5.00
N THR A 90 -8.59 3.01 5.91
CA THR A 90 -9.13 3.41 7.21
C THR A 90 -10.23 4.47 7.06
N VAL A 91 -9.98 5.52 6.26
CA VAL A 91 -10.97 6.56 5.97
C VAL A 91 -12.24 5.97 5.35
N ILE A 92 -12.09 5.10 4.35
CA ILE A 92 -13.22 4.43 3.68
C ILE A 92 -14.00 3.54 4.66
N MET A 93 -13.31 2.76 5.50
CA MET A 93 -13.96 1.92 6.51
C MET A 93 -14.75 2.76 7.53
N LEU A 94 -14.18 3.87 8.00
CA LEU A 94 -14.86 4.78 8.94
C LEU A 94 -16.07 5.45 8.27
N LEU A 95 -15.92 5.96 7.06
CA LEU A 95 -17.05 6.53 6.29
C LEU A 95 -18.14 5.48 6.08
N ALA A 96 -17.79 4.26 5.67
CA ALA A 96 -18.77 3.17 5.51
C ALA A 96 -19.49 2.82 6.82
N ARG A 97 -18.84 2.99 7.98
CA ARG A 97 -19.40 2.71 9.30
C ARG A 97 -20.28 3.85 9.83
N PHE A 98 -19.93 5.11 9.55
CA PHE A 98 -20.64 6.31 10.06
C PHE A 98 -21.61 6.94 9.07
N THR A 99 -21.54 6.64 7.78
CA THR A 99 -22.55 7.08 6.79
C THR A 99 -23.76 6.16 6.78
N ARG A 100 -23.65 4.94 7.32
CA ARG A 100 -24.75 3.95 7.40
C ARG A 100 -25.76 4.21 8.53
N THR A 101 -25.75 5.40 9.15
CA THR A 101 -26.64 5.75 10.27
C THR A 101 -28.01 6.32 9.86
N GLU A 102 -28.30 6.49 8.58
CA GLU A 102 -29.57 7.06 8.10
C GLU A 102 -30.21 6.13 7.04
N MET A 103 -30.63 4.92 7.43
CA MET A 103 -31.59 4.08 6.68
C MET A 103 -31.92 2.81 7.50
N ARG A 104 -32.59 3.00 8.63
CA ARG A 104 -33.38 1.96 9.31
C ARG A 104 -34.60 2.57 9.95
#